data_AF-A0A950KVQ1-F1
#
_entry.id   AF-A0A950KVQ1-F1
#
_cell.length_a   1.000
_cell.length_b   1.000
_cell.length_c   1.000
_cell.angle_alpha   90.00
_cell.angle_beta   90.00
_cell.angle_gamma   90.00
#
_symmetry.space_group_name_H-M   'P 1'
#
loop_
_entity.id
_entity.type
_entity.pdbx_description
1 polymer ?
#
loop_
_entity_poly.entity_id
_entity_poly.type
_entity_poly.pdbx_seq_one_letter_code
_entity_poly.pdbx_strand_id
1 'polypeptide(L)' 'MSKVSSKHQVTLPVRVLKDAGLRAGDEVVIRAVGRGRIEVERAEDVIDRYAGSLPAGTYPHGYLDRLRDEWR' A
#
# COMPACT_ATOMS: atom_id res chain seq x y z
N MET A 1 24.68 3.26 -9.31
CA MET A 1 23.34 3.55 -9.87
C MET A 1 22.62 2.23 -10.12
N SER A 2 21.33 2.15 -9.80
CA SER A 2 20.51 0.98 -10.11
C SER A 2 19.85 1.15 -11.48
N LYS A 3 19.74 0.07 -12.25
CA LYS A 3 19.08 0.05 -13.56
C LYS A 3 17.77 -0.74 -13.45
N VAL A 4 16.72 -0.25 -14.09
CA VAL A 4 15.47 -1.00 -14.24
C VAL A 4 15.71 -2.11 -15.25
N SER A 5 15.49 -3.36 -14.83
CA SER A 5 15.62 -4.53 -15.69
C SER A 5 14.47 -4.63 -16.69
N SER A 6 14.60 -5.49 -17.69
CA SER A 6 13.50 -5.83 -18.62
C SER A 6 12.29 -6.47 -17.91
N LYS A 7 12.48 -7.00 -16.70
CA LYS A 7 11.40 -7.52 -15.83
C LYS A 7 10.79 -6.44 -14.94
N HIS A 8 11.12 -5.17 -15.16
CA HIS A 8 10.64 -4.05 -14.35
C HIS A 8 11.10 -4.11 -12.89
N GLN A 9 12.26 -4.73 -12.63
CA GLN A 9 12.84 -4.81 -11.29
C GLN A 9 13.99 -3.81 -11.14
N VAL A 10 14.12 -3.25 -9.94
CA VAL A 10 15.26 -2.41 -9.57
C VAL A 10 15.79 -2.86 -8.22
N THR A 11 17.12 -2.94 -8.10
CA THR A 11 17.75 -3.21 -6.81
C THR A 11 17.74 -1.94 -5.97
N LEU A 12 17.05 -1.97 -4.84
CA LEU A 12 17.07 -0.90 -3.85
C LEU A 12 18.24 -1.09 -2.89
N PRO A 13 19.11 -0.07 -2.69
CA PRO A 13 20.19 -0.16 -1.73
C PRO A 13 19.66 -0.41 -0.31
N VAL A 14 20.31 -1.31 0.43
CA VAL A 14 19.89 -1.69 1.79
C VAL A 14 19.80 -0.49 2.73
N ARG A 15 20.69 0.50 2.60
CA ARG A 15 20.63 1.74 3.41
C ARG A 15 19.32 2.51 3.19
N VAL A 16 18.91 2.67 1.93
CA VAL A 16 17.65 3.37 1.57
C VAL A 16 16.43 2.65 2.14
N LEU A 17 16.39 1.31 2.07
CA LEU A 17 15.31 0.53 2.69
C LEU A 17 15.26 0.75 4.21
N LYS A 18 16.42 0.68 4.88
CA LYS A 18 16.51 0.89 6.34
C LYS A 18 16.05 2.30 6.74
N ASP A 19 16.50 3.32 6.03
CA ASP A 19 16.13 4.71 6.30
C ASP A 19 14.63 4.95 6.06
N ALA A 20 14.03 4.23 5.11
CA ALA A 20 12.59 4.21 4.86
C ALA A 20 11.80 3.27 5.80
N GLY A 21 12.46 2.59 6.74
CA GLY A 21 11.81 1.65 7.65
C GLY A 21 11.30 0.36 6.98
N LEU A 22 11.70 0.07 5.75
CA LEU A 22 11.30 -1.11 4.97
C LEU A 22 12.29 -2.26 5.13
N ARG A 23 11.80 -3.49 5.02
CA ARG A 23 12.52 -4.76 5.21
C ARG A 23 12.06 -5.79 4.18
N ALA A 24 12.90 -6.80 3.98
CA ALA A 24 12.52 -7.92 3.13
C ALA A 24 11.30 -8.66 3.72
N GLY A 25 10.32 -8.96 2.88
CA GLY A 25 9.06 -9.60 3.30
C GLY A 25 7.93 -8.61 3.58
N ASP A 26 8.20 -7.31 3.62
CA ASP A 26 7.14 -6.30 3.76
C ASP A 26 6.26 -6.24 2.51
N GLU A 27 4.95 -6.19 2.72
CA GLU A 27 4.00 -5.81 1.68
C GLU A 27 4.02 -4.30 1.48
N VAL A 28 4.16 -3.86 0.23
CA VAL A 28 4.30 -2.45 -0.14
C VAL A 28 3.35 -2.07 -1.26
N VAL A 29 2.91 -0.82 -1.23
CA VAL A 29 2.16 -0.16 -2.30
C VAL A 29 3.11 0.76 -3.06
N ILE A 30 3.15 0.60 -4.38
CA ILE A 30 3.98 1.42 -5.27
C ILE A 30 3.05 2.32 -6.10
N ARG A 31 3.27 3.63 -6.06
CA ARG A 31 2.46 4.61 -6.82
C ARG A 31 3.35 5.60 -7.56
N ALA A 32 2.86 6.12 -8.69
CA ALA A 32 3.51 7.24 -9.38
C ALA A 32 3.13 8.55 -8.68
N VAL A 33 4.14 9.37 -8.34
CA VAL A 33 3.96 10.70 -7.73
C VAL A 33 4.41 11.83 -8.66
N GLY A 34 4.82 11.50 -9.88
CA GLY A 34 5.23 12.45 -10.90
C GLY A 34 6.02 11.78 -12.02
N ARG A 35 6.39 12.56 -13.04
CA ARG A 35 7.17 12.04 -14.18
C ARG A 35 8.52 11.50 -13.70
N GLY A 36 8.74 10.19 -13.87
CA GLY A 36 9.96 9.50 -13.44
C GLY A 36 10.11 9.32 -11.93
N ARG A 37 9.04 9.54 -11.15
CA ARG A 37 9.06 9.41 -9.69
C ARG A 37 8.00 8.43 -9.22
N ILE A 38 8.44 7.44 -8.46
CA ILE A 38 7.57 6.52 -7.73
C ILE A 38 7.78 6.68 -6.24
N GLU A 39 6.73 6.44 -5.48
CA GLU A 39 6.75 6.31 -4.03
C GLU A 39 6.45 4.85 -3.68
N VAL A 40 7.18 4.34 -2.70
CA VAL A 40 6.99 3.01 -2.12
C VAL A 40 6.66 3.21 -0.66
N GLU A 41 5.48 2.75 -0.24
CA GLU A 41 4.99 2.86 1.14
C GLU A 41 4.55 1.48 1.63
N ARG A 42 4.66 1.24 2.92
CA ARG A 42 4.19 -0.02 3.53
C ARG A 42 2.67 -0.12 3.43
N ALA A 43 2.14 -1.32 3.19
CA ALA A 43 0.71 -1.52 3.03
C ALA A 43 -0.08 -1.21 4.32
N GLU A 44 0.45 -1.55 5.50
CA GLU A 44 -0.22 -1.24 6.79
C GLU A 44 -0.33 0.27 7.04
N ASP A 45 0.69 1.05 6.68
CA ASP A 45 0.64 2.52 6.81
C ASP A 45 -0.47 3.15 5.94
N VAL A 46 -0.72 2.56 4.76
CA VAL A 46 -1.83 2.96 3.89
C VAL A 46 -3.16 2.62 4.55
N ILE A 47 -3.29 1.43 5.14
CA ILE A 47 -4.50 1.04 5.88
C ILE A 47 -4.72 2.00 7.03
N ASP A 48 -3.73 2.25 7.89
CA ASP A 48 -3.85 3.15 9.03
C ASP A 48 -4.20 4.58 8.61
N ARG A 49 -3.69 5.05 7.47
CA ARG A 49 -4.04 6.36 6.92
C ARG A 49 -5.52 6.47 6.53
N TYR A 50 -6.11 5.41 5.98
CA TYR A 50 -7.49 5.44 5.46
C TYR A 50 -8.51 4.75 6.38
N ALA A 51 -8.05 4.00 7.37
CA ALA A 51 -8.91 3.34 8.35
C ALA A 51 -9.70 4.39 9.12
N GLY A 52 -11.02 4.29 9.04
CA GLY A 52 -11.93 5.26 9.67
C GLY A 52 -12.04 6.61 8.95
N SER A 53 -11.44 6.80 7.77
CA SER A 53 -11.57 8.05 7.01
C SER A 53 -12.93 8.22 6.31
N LEU A 54 -13.74 7.16 6.29
CA LEU A 54 -15.08 7.19 5.71
C LEU A 54 -16.06 7.91 6.64
N PRO A 55 -16.94 8.79 6.13
CA PRO A 55 -17.92 9.49 6.94
C PRO A 55 -18.79 8.54 7.79
N ALA A 56 -19.17 8.98 8.99
CA ALA A 56 -20.14 8.25 9.80
C ALA A 56 -21.42 7.98 9.00
N GLY A 57 -21.91 6.74 9.05
CA GLY A 57 -23.07 6.31 8.27
C GLY A 57 -22.76 5.81 6.85
N THR A 58 -21.48 5.83 6.41
CA THR A 58 -21.07 5.21 5.13
C THR A 58 -21.50 3.75 5.04
N TYR A 59 -21.43 3.03 6.16
CA TYR A 59 -21.99 1.70 6.31
C TYR A 59 -23.13 1.75 7.33
N PRO A 60 -24.40 1.76 6.88
CA PRO A 60 -25.55 1.72 7.77
C PRO A 60 -25.55 0.47 8.65
N HIS A 61 -26.29 0.52 9.76
CA HIS A 61 -26.45 -0.63 10.65
C HIS A 61 -26.88 -1.89 9.88
N GLY A 62 -26.16 -2.99 10.07
CA GLY A 62 -26.42 -4.28 9.40
C GLY A 62 -26.09 -4.33 7.89
N TYR A 63 -25.42 -3.32 7.33
CA TYR A 63 -24.99 -3.34 5.92
C TYR A 63 -23.88 -4.38 5.67
N LEU A 64 -22.83 -4.38 6.49
CA LEU A 64 -21.68 -5.28 6.31
C LEU A 64 -22.02 -6.75 6.56
N ASP A 65 -22.94 -7.02 7.48
CA ASP A 65 -23.39 -8.39 7.75
C ASP A 65 -24.16 -8.96 6.55
N ARG A 66 -25.09 -8.17 5.98
CA ARG A 66 -25.79 -8.55 4.74
C ARG A 66 -24.82 -8.84 3.60
N LEU A 67 -23.84 -7.96 3.38
CA LEU A 67 -22.84 -8.13 2.32
C LEU A 67 -22.03 -9.43 2.51
N ARG A 68 -21.71 -9.79 3.75
CA ARG A 68 -20.94 -11.00 4.06
C ARG A 68 -21.76 -12.28 3.83
N ASP A 69 -23.06 -12.23 4.07
CA ASP A 69 -23.98 -13.34 3.84
C ASP A 69 -24.27 -13.59 2.35
N GLU A 70 -23.96 -12.64 1.45
CA GLU A 70 -24.19 -12.78 -0.01
C GLU A 70 -23.24 -13.76 -0.71
N TRP A 71 -22.10 -14.09 -0.11
CA TRP A 71 -21.05 -14.93 -0.72
C TRP A 71 -21.08 -16.38 -0.19
N ARG A 72 -22.24 -16.81 0.31
CA ARG A 72 -22.47 -18.12 0.92
C ARG A 72 -23.10 -19.12 -0.05
#